data_AF-A0A5A9GLT5-F1
#
_entry.id   AF-A0A5A9GLT5-F1
#
_cell.length_a   1.000
_cell.length_b   1.000
_cell.length_c   1.000
_cell.angle_alpha   90.00
_cell.angle_beta   90.00
_cell.angle_gamma   90.00
#
_symmetry.space_group_name_H-M   'P 1'
#
loop_
_entity.id
_entity.type
_entity.pdbx_description
1 polymer ?
#
loop_
_entity_poly.entity_id
_entity_poly.type
_entity_poly.pdbx_seq_one_letter_code
_entity_poly.pdbx_strand_id
1 'polypeptide(L)'
;MVSLARQTLVHEWKRFAAAILTLAFSGLLILVQVGLLLGQLDAFTLPVTRARADLWVTAANIRSWDQSTIVPARSEGLFWSHPAIRDVREMAIGYADWKTGNGTRQSVMVVGVPLQPGALAGFQGVPAETLAILSHPDSVVVDAADMDKLGAEVGGTAEIAGKRVTVGGIVHGFRSNLMPLVFASPASLRQIAMDGGTGGPPYFLLKLDPRFDVATVRDQLEAADTADSYAIATPDELTWMSARFWLEESGAGTSFGFSMLLALLVGVGVTGQTLRGAVIASLKEYATLRALGVRVGQLRAIVLEQSLWVALAGNVAMFAIAAALCGVAWFLDIPLVMSLWLCAVTSLFVTAIACVSGLLSLSVLYRSEPADLLR
;
A
#
# COMPACT_ATOMS: atom_id res chain seq x y z
N MET A 1 -1.95 -45.31 6.91
CA MET A 1 -0.55 -45.51 7.34
C MET A 1 -0.08 -44.19 7.93
N VAL A 2 0.40 -44.16 9.17
CA VAL A 2 0.95 -42.93 9.78
C VAL A 2 2.15 -42.52 8.94
N SER A 3 2.12 -41.34 8.32
CA SER A 3 3.22 -40.91 7.46
C SER A 3 4.51 -40.83 8.28
N LEU A 4 5.56 -41.50 7.80
CA LEU A 4 6.93 -41.40 8.31
C LEU A 4 7.35 -39.94 8.44
N ALA A 5 6.92 -39.07 7.49
CA ALA A 5 7.19 -37.64 7.53
C ALA A 5 6.74 -36.99 8.85
N ARG A 6 5.51 -37.31 9.31
CA ARG A 6 4.94 -36.75 10.55
C ARG A 6 5.69 -37.22 11.79
N GLN A 7 6.09 -38.48 11.82
CA GLN A 7 6.82 -39.05 12.97
C GLN A 7 8.23 -38.45 13.06
N THR A 8 8.94 -38.30 11.94
CA THR A 8 10.26 -37.66 11.92
C THR A 8 10.19 -36.19 12.33
N LEU A 9 9.15 -35.45 11.90
CA LEU A 9 8.93 -34.05 12.30
C LEU A 9 8.75 -33.88 13.81
N VAL A 10 7.99 -34.77 14.45
CA VAL A 10 7.78 -34.74 15.91
C VAL A 10 9.05 -35.14 16.67
N HIS A 11 9.81 -36.11 16.16
CA HIS A 11 11.01 -36.61 16.83
C HIS A 11 12.19 -35.61 16.70
N GLU A 12 12.35 -34.99 15.54
CA GLU A 12 13.42 -34.02 15.25
C GLU A 12 12.95 -32.55 15.30
N TRP A 13 11.96 -32.24 16.14
CA TRP A 13 11.26 -30.96 16.15
C TRP A 13 12.18 -29.73 16.25
N LYS A 14 13.33 -29.83 16.94
CA LYS A 14 14.28 -28.71 17.08
C LYS A 14 14.93 -28.31 15.75
N ARG A 15 15.19 -29.28 14.88
CA ARG A 15 15.82 -29.04 13.56
C ARG A 15 14.80 -28.44 12.59
N PHE A 16 13.59 -29.00 12.59
CA PHE A 16 12.49 -28.45 11.80
C PHE A 16 12.03 -27.09 12.32
N ALA A 17 12.12 -26.81 13.64
CA ALA A 17 11.79 -25.50 14.20
C ALA A 17 12.68 -24.38 13.64
N ALA A 18 13.99 -24.62 13.46
CA ALA A 18 14.88 -23.64 12.83
C ALA A 18 14.49 -23.35 11.37
N ALA A 19 14.11 -24.40 10.61
CA ALA A 19 13.64 -24.25 9.23
C ALA A 19 12.30 -23.50 9.16
N ILE A 20 11.35 -23.86 10.03
CA ILE A 20 10.04 -23.22 10.18
C ILE A 20 10.22 -21.73 10.50
N LEU A 21 11.08 -21.40 11.46
CA LEU A 21 11.30 -20.03 11.91
C LEU A 21 11.96 -19.19 10.80
N THR A 22 12.97 -19.73 10.12
CA THR A 22 13.62 -19.05 8.98
C THR A 22 12.59 -18.75 7.90
N LEU A 23 11.81 -19.75 7.52
CA LEU A 23 10.78 -19.63 6.49
C LEU A 23 9.70 -18.62 6.88
N ALA A 24 9.27 -18.64 8.15
CA ALA A 24 8.32 -17.70 8.70
C ALA A 24 8.85 -16.27 8.64
N PHE A 25 10.11 -16.02 9.03
CA PHE A 25 10.72 -14.69 8.97
C PHE A 25 10.89 -14.20 7.53
N SER A 26 11.29 -15.05 6.59
CA SER A 26 11.40 -14.66 5.18
C SER A 26 10.05 -14.26 4.60
N GLY A 27 9.00 -15.06 4.87
CA GLY A 27 7.63 -14.73 4.49
C GLY A 27 7.15 -13.44 5.15
N LEU A 28 7.42 -13.28 6.45
CA LEU A 28 7.05 -12.10 7.22
C LEU A 28 7.70 -10.83 6.66
N LEU A 29 8.99 -10.88 6.32
CA LEU A 29 9.71 -9.75 5.73
C LEU A 29 9.06 -9.31 4.42
N ILE A 30 8.74 -10.27 3.54
CA ILE A 30 8.04 -9.98 2.28
C ILE A 30 6.66 -9.38 2.55
N LEU A 31 5.88 -10.01 3.42
CA LEU A 31 4.51 -9.60 3.76
C LEU A 31 4.48 -8.17 4.30
N VAL A 32 5.37 -7.86 5.26
CA VAL A 32 5.45 -6.54 5.89
C VAL A 32 6.00 -5.50 4.92
N GLN A 33 7.05 -5.81 4.14
CA GLN A 33 7.59 -4.85 3.16
C GLN A 33 6.57 -4.45 2.11
N VAL A 34 5.86 -5.42 1.52
CA VAL A 34 4.83 -5.14 0.52
C VAL A 34 3.63 -4.45 1.17
N GLY A 35 3.23 -4.87 2.37
CA GLY A 35 2.13 -4.22 3.11
C GLY A 35 2.41 -2.77 3.48
N LEU A 36 3.65 -2.45 3.87
CA LEU A 36 4.08 -1.08 4.13
C LEU A 36 4.14 -0.26 2.84
N LEU A 37 4.62 -0.85 1.74
CA LEU A 37 4.64 -0.19 0.44
C LEU A 37 3.22 0.17 -0.02
N LEU A 38 2.29 -0.78 0.03
CA LEU A 38 0.89 -0.54 -0.32
C LEU A 38 0.23 0.50 0.60
N GLY A 39 0.50 0.44 1.91
CA GLY A 39 -0.03 1.44 2.84
C GLY A 39 0.52 2.83 2.60
N GLN A 40 1.79 2.97 2.19
CA GLN A 40 2.35 4.25 1.79
C GLN A 40 1.69 4.81 0.51
N LEU A 41 1.42 3.96 -0.47
CA LEU A 41 0.74 4.36 -1.70
C LEU A 41 -0.73 4.75 -1.45
N ASP A 42 -1.41 4.02 -0.56
CA ASP A 42 -2.77 4.35 -0.13
C ASP A 42 -2.82 5.68 0.63
N ALA A 43 -1.90 5.88 1.59
CA ALA A 43 -1.79 7.12 2.36
C ALA A 43 -1.55 8.35 1.45
N PHE A 44 -0.76 8.19 0.39
CA PHE A 44 -0.50 9.25 -0.58
C PHE A 44 -1.74 9.64 -1.41
N THR A 45 -2.63 8.69 -1.68
CA THR A 45 -3.79 8.87 -2.56
C THR A 45 -5.08 9.14 -1.79
N LEU A 46 -5.02 9.33 -0.46
CA LEU A 46 -6.18 9.62 0.39
C LEU A 46 -7.10 10.74 -0.11
N PRO A 47 -6.60 11.88 -0.63
CA PRO A 47 -7.48 12.91 -1.19
C PRO A 47 -8.30 12.41 -2.39
N VAL A 48 -7.74 11.50 -3.18
CA VAL A 48 -8.40 10.89 -4.35
C VAL A 48 -9.38 9.81 -3.90
N THR A 49 -8.95 8.87 -3.07
CA THR A 49 -9.74 7.71 -2.64
C THR A 49 -10.86 8.07 -1.66
N ARG A 50 -10.70 9.15 -0.88
CA ARG A 50 -11.74 9.66 0.04
C ARG A 50 -12.62 10.73 -0.59
N ALA A 51 -12.30 11.23 -1.79
CA ALA A 51 -13.24 12.09 -2.49
C ALA A 51 -14.52 11.32 -2.85
N ARG A 52 -15.67 12.01 -2.85
CA ARG A 52 -16.97 11.41 -3.18
C ARG A 52 -17.23 11.33 -4.70
N ALA A 53 -16.23 11.70 -5.50
CA ALA A 53 -16.30 11.80 -6.95
C ALA A 53 -16.28 10.42 -7.61
N ASP A 54 -17.05 10.27 -8.68
CA ASP A 54 -17.02 9.06 -9.52
C ASP A 54 -15.98 9.21 -10.65
N LEU A 55 -15.78 10.45 -11.12
CA LEU A 55 -14.74 10.82 -12.09
C LEU A 55 -13.98 12.06 -11.63
N TRP A 56 -12.69 12.08 -11.92
CA TRP A 56 -11.78 13.21 -11.76
C TRP A 56 -11.38 13.71 -13.14
N VAL A 57 -11.51 15.02 -13.35
CA VAL A 57 -10.96 15.71 -14.52
C VAL A 57 -9.68 16.40 -14.11
N THR A 58 -8.60 16.17 -14.86
CA THR A 58 -7.29 16.76 -14.65
C THR A 58 -6.79 17.43 -15.91
N ALA A 59 -5.69 18.17 -15.83
CA ALA A 59 -4.98 18.59 -17.04
C ALA A 59 -4.61 17.35 -17.88
N ALA A 60 -4.52 17.54 -19.20
CA ALA A 60 -4.11 16.47 -20.09
C ALA A 60 -2.68 15.99 -19.80
N ASN A 61 -2.41 14.70 -20.01
CA ASN A 61 -1.07 14.08 -19.90
C ASN A 61 -0.39 14.19 -18.53
N ILE A 62 -1.15 14.24 -17.44
CA ILE A 62 -0.57 14.10 -16.09
C ILE A 62 -0.03 12.67 -15.88
N ARG A 63 0.98 12.53 -15.01
CA ARG A 63 1.51 11.22 -14.61
C ARG A 63 1.12 10.80 -13.21
N SER A 64 0.68 11.75 -12.40
CA SER A 64 0.22 11.52 -11.03
C SER A 64 -0.84 12.55 -10.69
N TRP A 65 -1.73 12.19 -9.77
CA TRP A 65 -2.86 13.01 -9.36
C TRP A 65 -2.39 14.38 -8.87
N ASP A 66 -1.27 14.44 -8.17
CA ASP A 66 -0.71 15.64 -7.54
C ASP A 66 0.06 16.57 -8.49
N GLN A 67 0.11 16.23 -9.78
CA GLN A 67 0.79 16.98 -10.84
C GLN A 67 -0.16 17.68 -11.82
N SER A 68 -1.46 17.71 -11.51
CA SER A 68 -2.39 18.41 -12.38
C SER A 68 -2.10 19.91 -12.41
N THR A 69 -2.09 20.45 -13.61
CA THR A 69 -2.03 21.89 -13.86
C THR A 69 -3.45 22.38 -14.16
N ILE A 70 -3.58 23.54 -14.79
CA ILE A 70 -4.88 24.18 -15.02
C ILE A 70 -5.73 23.39 -16.03
N VAL A 71 -6.96 23.05 -15.63
CA VAL A 71 -8.01 22.65 -16.56
C VAL A 71 -8.77 23.89 -17.00
N PRO A 72 -8.98 24.12 -18.31
CA PRO A 72 -9.69 25.31 -18.79
C PRO A 72 -11.08 25.43 -18.17
N ALA A 73 -11.36 26.55 -17.50
CA ALA A 73 -12.66 26.76 -16.83
C ALA A 73 -13.87 26.64 -17.78
N ARG A 74 -13.68 26.92 -19.08
CA ARG A 74 -14.71 26.75 -20.12
C ARG A 74 -15.25 25.32 -20.22
N SER A 75 -14.46 24.32 -19.81
CA SER A 75 -14.84 22.91 -19.86
C SER A 75 -15.92 22.56 -18.84
N GLU A 76 -16.09 23.35 -17.77
CA GLU A 76 -17.11 23.10 -16.75
C GLU A 76 -18.53 23.07 -17.33
N GLY A 77 -18.83 23.99 -18.26
CA GLY A 77 -20.13 24.05 -18.93
C GLY A 77 -20.45 22.79 -19.75
N LEU A 78 -19.42 22.15 -20.32
CA LEU A 78 -19.56 20.87 -21.02
C LEU A 78 -19.96 19.76 -20.05
N PHE A 79 -19.32 19.69 -18.88
CA PHE A 79 -19.64 18.70 -17.86
C PHE A 79 -21.09 18.84 -17.36
N TRP A 80 -21.53 20.08 -17.06
CA TRP A 80 -22.92 20.32 -16.65
C TRP A 80 -23.96 19.98 -17.73
N SER A 81 -23.58 20.04 -19.01
CA SER A 81 -24.48 19.70 -20.13
C SER A 81 -24.71 18.20 -20.31
N HIS A 82 -23.88 17.35 -19.71
CA HIS A 82 -23.99 15.91 -19.87
C HIS A 82 -25.12 15.34 -18.99
N PRO A 83 -26.09 14.59 -19.54
CA PRO A 83 -27.29 14.17 -18.79
C PRO A 83 -27.01 13.19 -17.65
N ALA A 84 -25.86 12.52 -17.66
CA ALA A 84 -25.45 11.61 -16.60
C ALA A 84 -24.82 12.32 -15.38
N ILE A 85 -24.45 13.59 -15.48
CA ILE A 85 -23.76 14.33 -14.41
C ILE A 85 -24.79 14.95 -13.47
N ARG A 86 -24.63 14.71 -12.17
CA ARG A 86 -25.50 15.23 -11.10
C ARG A 86 -24.88 16.40 -10.34
N ASP A 87 -23.56 16.41 -10.20
CA ASP A 87 -22.83 17.43 -9.43
C ASP A 87 -21.43 17.59 -10.04
N VAL A 88 -20.96 18.83 -10.11
CA VAL A 88 -19.62 19.21 -10.57
C VAL A 88 -19.03 20.16 -9.52
N ARG A 89 -17.82 19.87 -9.07
CA ARG A 89 -17.10 20.73 -8.11
C ARG A 89 -15.67 20.96 -8.55
N GLU A 90 -15.22 22.20 -8.45
CA GLU A 90 -13.80 22.52 -8.55
C GLU A 90 -13.06 22.04 -7.29
N MET A 91 -11.86 21.53 -7.47
CA MET A 91 -10.94 21.23 -6.38
C MET A 91 -9.54 21.72 -6.73
N ALA A 92 -8.79 22.08 -5.71
CA ALA A 92 -7.39 22.44 -5.83
C ALA A 92 -6.58 21.85 -4.68
N ILE A 93 -5.28 21.70 -4.95
CA ILE A 93 -4.27 21.45 -3.93
C ILE A 93 -3.22 22.56 -4.01
N GLY A 94 -2.53 22.81 -2.91
CA GLY A 94 -1.41 23.72 -2.86
C GLY A 94 -0.31 23.18 -1.95
N TYR A 95 0.93 23.47 -2.29
CA TYR A 95 2.08 23.17 -1.44
C TYR A 95 2.50 24.46 -0.74
N ALA A 96 2.69 24.40 0.57
CA ALA A 96 3.08 25.56 1.34
C ALA A 96 3.92 25.21 2.56
N ASP A 97 4.70 26.18 3.02
CA ASP A 97 5.38 26.09 4.30
C ASP A 97 4.42 26.46 5.42
N TRP A 98 4.28 25.53 6.37
CA TRP A 98 3.61 25.68 7.64
C TRP A 98 4.59 26.20 8.70
N LYS A 99 4.16 27.20 9.46
CA LYS A 99 4.91 27.69 10.63
C LYS A 99 3.98 27.92 11.81
N THR A 100 4.41 27.58 13.02
CA THR A 100 3.67 27.92 14.25
C THR A 100 4.44 28.90 15.12
N GLY A 101 3.75 29.53 16.06
CA GLY A 101 4.35 30.49 17.01
C GLY A 101 5.48 29.89 17.85
N ASN A 102 5.51 28.56 18.00
CA ASN A 102 6.53 27.81 18.72
C ASN A 102 7.81 27.59 17.89
N GLY A 103 7.87 28.11 16.66
CA GLY A 103 9.04 28.01 15.77
C GLY A 103 9.09 26.76 14.90
N THR A 104 8.13 25.83 15.03
CA THR A 104 8.02 24.66 14.15
C THR A 104 7.83 25.11 12.71
N ARG A 105 8.58 24.50 11.80
CA ARG A 105 8.42 24.69 10.35
C ARG A 105 8.34 23.33 9.66
N GLN A 106 7.35 23.16 8.79
CA GLN A 106 7.13 21.94 8.02
C GLN A 106 6.54 22.29 6.65
N SER A 107 6.84 21.52 5.61
CA SER A 107 6.09 21.64 4.35
C SER A 107 4.80 20.82 4.45
N VAL A 108 3.70 21.38 3.95
CA VAL A 108 2.36 20.77 4.01
C VAL A 108 1.68 20.81 2.65
N MET A 109 0.79 19.86 2.42
CA MET A 109 -0.14 19.90 1.29
C MET A 109 -1.49 20.41 1.77
N VAL A 110 -1.89 21.57 1.27
CA VAL A 110 -3.19 22.17 1.54
C VAL A 110 -4.19 21.64 0.52
N VAL A 111 -5.25 20.98 1.00
CA VAL A 111 -6.27 20.34 0.18
C VAL A 111 -7.57 21.12 0.30
N GLY A 112 -8.10 21.59 -0.83
CA GLY A 112 -9.35 22.34 -0.90
C GLY A 112 -10.55 21.40 -0.85
N VAL A 113 -11.33 21.46 0.23
CA VAL A 113 -12.49 20.58 0.41
C VAL A 113 -13.74 21.25 -0.16
N PRO A 114 -14.49 20.63 -1.08
CA PRO A 114 -15.76 21.19 -1.55
C PRO A 114 -16.77 21.30 -0.39
N LEU A 115 -17.22 22.51 -0.07
CA LEU A 115 -18.13 22.78 1.06
C LEU A 115 -19.57 23.02 0.63
N GLN A 116 -19.83 23.27 -0.66
CA GLN A 116 -21.19 23.51 -1.13
C GLN A 116 -22.05 22.27 -0.93
N PRO A 117 -23.29 22.40 -0.42
CA PRO A 117 -24.19 21.26 -0.28
C PRO A 117 -24.38 20.53 -1.61
N GLY A 118 -24.27 19.20 -1.59
CA GLY A 118 -24.31 18.37 -2.80
C GLY A 118 -23.76 16.97 -2.58
N ALA A 119 -23.73 16.18 -3.64
CA ALA A 119 -23.23 14.81 -3.59
C ALA A 119 -21.70 14.76 -3.44
N LEU A 120 -21.01 15.83 -3.83
CA LEU A 120 -19.56 16.00 -3.72
C LEU A 120 -19.12 16.79 -2.49
N ALA A 121 -20.03 17.10 -1.56
CA ALA A 121 -19.71 17.86 -0.36
C ALA A 121 -18.81 17.04 0.60
N GLY A 122 -17.66 17.59 0.94
CA GLY A 122 -16.69 16.98 1.84
C GLY A 122 -16.05 15.70 1.31
N PHE A 123 -15.21 15.09 2.15
CA PHE A 123 -14.60 13.79 1.88
C PHE A 123 -15.22 12.69 2.75
N GLN A 124 -15.07 11.44 2.34
CA GLN A 124 -15.47 10.28 3.12
C GLN A 124 -14.64 10.19 4.40
N GLY A 125 -15.32 10.08 5.55
CA GLY A 125 -14.68 10.08 6.86
C GLY A 125 -14.47 11.47 7.48
N VAL A 126 -14.86 12.56 6.80
CA VAL A 126 -14.89 13.90 7.39
C VAL A 126 -16.30 14.19 7.95
N PRO A 127 -16.45 14.40 9.27
CA PRO A 127 -17.74 14.75 9.88
C PRO A 127 -18.30 16.08 9.40
N ALA A 128 -19.63 16.23 9.44
CA ALA A 128 -20.30 17.49 9.08
C ALA A 128 -19.88 18.67 9.97
N GLU A 129 -19.57 18.41 11.24
CA GLU A 129 -19.04 19.40 12.19
C GLU A 129 -17.69 19.97 11.71
N THR A 130 -16.81 19.11 11.22
CA THR A 130 -15.53 19.51 10.64
C THR A 130 -15.70 20.34 9.36
N LEU A 131 -16.69 20.01 8.53
CA LEU A 131 -17.01 20.81 7.34
C LEU A 131 -17.55 22.20 7.73
N ALA A 132 -18.33 22.29 8.81
CA ALA A 132 -18.80 23.56 9.34
C ALA A 132 -17.63 24.42 9.85
N ILE A 133 -16.63 23.82 10.51
CA ILE A 133 -15.39 24.52 10.90
C ILE A 133 -14.68 25.09 9.67
N LEU A 134 -14.51 24.30 8.61
CA LEU A 134 -13.87 24.74 7.37
C LEU A 134 -14.65 25.86 6.65
N SER A 135 -15.93 26.05 6.94
CA SER A 135 -16.72 27.15 6.37
C SER A 135 -16.32 28.52 6.93
N HIS A 136 -15.68 28.56 8.10
CA HIS A 136 -15.15 29.80 8.65
C HIS A 136 -13.89 30.25 7.87
N PRO A 137 -13.77 31.55 7.55
CA PRO A 137 -12.58 32.10 6.92
C PRO A 137 -11.30 31.77 7.72
N ASP A 138 -10.19 31.59 7.00
CA ASP A 138 -8.86 31.29 7.56
C ASP A 138 -8.79 30.11 8.54
N SER A 139 -9.82 29.26 8.56
CA SER A 139 -9.88 28.07 9.39
C SER A 139 -9.37 26.87 8.59
N VAL A 140 -8.46 26.13 9.22
CA VAL A 140 -7.89 24.90 8.66
C VAL A 140 -8.10 23.74 9.61
N VAL A 141 -8.09 22.55 9.05
CA VAL A 141 -8.21 21.30 9.79
C VAL A 141 -7.04 20.41 9.43
N VAL A 142 -6.46 19.75 10.43
CA VAL A 142 -5.30 18.86 10.25
C VAL A 142 -5.62 17.46 10.77
N ASP A 143 -4.89 16.45 10.34
CA ASP A 143 -5.03 15.12 10.92
C ASP A 143 -4.49 15.09 12.36
N ALA A 144 -5.19 14.41 13.26
CA ALA A 144 -4.80 14.26 14.66
C ALA A 144 -3.39 13.66 14.81
N ALA A 145 -3.01 12.71 13.95
CA ALA A 145 -1.70 12.05 13.99
C ALA A 145 -0.54 12.97 13.54
N ASP A 146 -0.84 14.09 12.88
CA ASP A 146 0.15 15.06 12.42
C ASP A 146 0.23 16.31 13.33
N MET A 147 -0.63 16.43 14.35
CA MET A 147 -0.67 17.60 15.25
C MET A 147 0.68 17.87 15.93
N ASP A 148 1.28 16.85 16.55
CA ASP A 148 2.57 16.97 17.24
C ASP A 148 3.69 17.38 16.27
N LYS A 149 3.70 16.79 15.07
CA LYS A 149 4.68 17.10 14.01
C LYS A 149 4.55 18.54 13.52
N LEU A 150 3.31 19.04 13.44
CA LEU A 150 3.01 20.41 13.04
C LEU A 150 3.15 21.42 14.19
N GLY A 151 3.28 20.96 15.44
CA GLY A 151 3.16 21.81 16.63
C GLY A 151 1.83 22.56 16.65
N ALA A 152 0.77 21.91 16.18
CA ALA A 152 -0.57 22.47 16.03
C ALA A 152 -1.43 22.14 17.25
N GLU A 153 -2.28 23.08 17.65
CA GLU A 153 -3.27 22.91 18.72
C GLU A 153 -4.63 23.43 18.25
N VAL A 154 -5.72 22.78 18.64
CA VAL A 154 -7.07 23.24 18.28
C VAL A 154 -7.35 24.60 18.94
N GLY A 155 -7.78 25.57 18.15
CA GLY A 155 -7.92 26.98 18.54
C GLY A 155 -6.61 27.78 18.45
N GLY A 156 -5.48 27.13 18.21
CA GLY A 156 -4.19 27.77 17.98
C GLY A 156 -4.07 28.38 16.59
N THR A 157 -3.04 29.20 16.40
CA THR A 157 -2.75 29.86 15.11
C THR A 157 -1.48 29.32 14.47
N ALA A 158 -1.51 29.22 13.14
CA ALA A 158 -0.34 28.92 12.33
C ALA A 158 -0.22 29.93 11.18
N GLU A 159 0.88 29.88 10.45
CA GLU A 159 1.14 30.64 9.24
C GLU A 159 1.32 29.65 8.08
N ILE A 160 0.59 29.85 7.00
CA ILE A 160 0.76 29.12 5.74
C ILE A 160 1.02 30.14 4.64
N ALA A 161 2.16 30.01 3.95
CA ALA A 161 2.56 30.95 2.88
C ALA A 161 2.47 32.43 3.28
N GLY A 162 2.86 32.77 4.53
CA GLY A 162 2.81 34.13 5.05
C GLY A 162 1.44 34.60 5.56
N LYS A 163 0.40 33.77 5.46
CA LYS A 163 -0.96 34.08 5.95
C LYS A 163 -1.25 33.36 7.25
N ARG A 164 -1.82 34.09 8.21
CA ARG A 164 -2.24 33.52 9.49
C ARG A 164 -3.53 32.72 9.30
N VAL A 165 -3.53 31.49 9.79
CA VAL A 165 -4.67 30.58 9.82
C VAL A 165 -4.93 30.10 11.24
N THR A 166 -6.15 29.68 11.53
CA THR A 166 -6.55 29.09 12.81
C THR A 166 -6.81 27.61 12.63
N VAL A 167 -6.24 26.78 13.51
CA VAL A 167 -6.52 25.34 13.54
C VAL A 167 -7.89 25.14 14.19
N GLY A 168 -8.93 25.08 13.38
CA GLY A 168 -10.31 25.05 13.87
C GLY A 168 -10.74 23.68 14.40
N GLY A 169 -10.06 22.60 13.98
CA GLY A 169 -10.39 21.25 14.40
C GLY A 169 -9.45 20.20 13.81
N ILE A 170 -9.82 18.94 14.01
CA ILE A 170 -9.05 17.76 13.58
C ILE A 170 -9.87 16.80 12.72
N VAL A 171 -9.19 16.02 11.89
CA VAL A 171 -9.70 14.82 11.24
C VAL A 171 -8.88 13.59 11.65
N HIS A 172 -9.44 12.41 11.38
CA HIS A 172 -8.76 11.14 11.62
C HIS A 172 -8.68 10.32 10.33
N GLY A 173 -7.58 9.60 10.16
CA GLY A 173 -7.39 8.67 9.05
C GLY A 173 -7.07 9.34 7.71
N PHE A 174 -6.51 10.55 7.76
CA PHE A 174 -5.99 11.36 6.65
C PHE A 174 -4.47 11.59 6.76
N ARG A 175 -3.77 10.85 7.63
CA ARG A 175 -2.32 10.92 7.78
C ARG A 175 -1.62 10.55 6.47
N SER A 176 -0.74 11.43 6.00
CA SER A 176 0.08 11.22 4.80
C SER A 176 1.54 11.00 5.19
N ASN A 177 2.21 10.10 4.47
CA ASN A 177 3.61 9.74 4.70
C ASN A 177 4.61 10.70 4.04
N LEU A 178 4.22 11.43 2.99
CA LEU A 178 5.08 12.40 2.31
C LEU A 178 5.13 13.71 3.08
N MET A 179 3.96 14.33 3.28
CA MET A 179 3.81 15.58 4.00
C MET A 179 2.42 15.64 4.65
N PRO A 180 2.27 16.30 5.81
CA PRO A 180 0.98 16.45 6.46
C PRO A 180 -0.05 17.11 5.55
N LEU A 181 -1.29 16.61 5.62
CA LEU A 181 -2.43 17.18 4.92
C LEU A 181 -3.09 18.27 5.77
N VAL A 182 -3.33 19.43 5.17
CA VAL A 182 -4.07 20.53 5.77
C VAL A 182 -5.32 20.78 4.94
N PHE A 183 -6.49 20.55 5.51
CA PHE A 183 -7.75 20.79 4.83
C PHE A 183 -8.18 22.25 5.02
N ALA A 184 -8.61 22.88 3.94
CA ALA A 184 -9.06 24.26 3.92
C ALA A 184 -10.30 24.41 3.03
N SER A 185 -11.04 25.51 3.21
CA SER A 185 -12.08 25.88 2.23
C SER A 185 -11.45 26.20 0.87
N PRO A 186 -12.18 26.05 -0.25
CA PRO A 186 -11.68 26.43 -1.56
C PRO A 186 -11.34 27.93 -1.64
N ALA A 187 -12.06 28.76 -0.89
CA ALA A 187 -11.80 30.20 -0.79
C ALA A 187 -10.47 30.47 -0.06
N SER A 188 -10.24 29.83 1.09
CA SER A 188 -8.99 29.95 1.84
C SER A 188 -7.80 29.41 1.06
N LEU A 189 -7.96 28.27 0.38
CA LEU A 189 -6.90 27.70 -0.45
C LEU A 189 -6.50 28.65 -1.59
N ARG A 190 -7.45 29.25 -2.31
CA ARG A 190 -7.15 30.26 -3.33
C ARG A 190 -6.37 31.44 -2.78
N GLN A 191 -6.64 31.80 -1.53
CA GLN A 191 -5.89 32.85 -0.85
C GLN A 191 -4.48 32.42 -0.44
N ILE A 192 -4.28 31.16 -0.06
CA ILE A 192 -3.00 30.63 0.42
C ILE A 192 -2.06 30.29 -0.76
N ALA A 193 -2.57 29.61 -1.78
CA ALA A 193 -1.81 29.09 -2.91
C ALA A 193 -1.70 30.14 -4.05
N MET A 194 -1.32 31.38 -3.73
CA MET A 194 -1.23 32.53 -4.66
C MET A 194 -0.16 32.37 -5.77
N ASP A 195 -0.34 31.37 -6.62
CA ASP A 195 0.20 31.19 -7.98
C ASP A 195 -0.91 30.72 -8.94
N GLY A 196 -2.17 30.96 -8.57
CA GLY A 196 -3.36 30.66 -9.38
C GLY A 196 -3.46 31.58 -10.59
N GLY A 197 -2.74 31.22 -11.66
CA GLY A 197 -2.96 31.77 -12.99
C GLY A 197 -4.45 31.76 -13.36
N THR A 198 -4.89 32.76 -14.10
CA THR A 198 -6.29 33.06 -14.46
C THR A 198 -6.97 32.02 -15.37
N GLY A 199 -6.46 30.78 -15.45
CA GLY A 199 -6.86 29.79 -16.46
C GLY A 199 -7.89 28.72 -16.02
N GLY A 200 -8.12 28.52 -14.71
CA GLY A 200 -9.08 27.52 -14.19
C GLY A 200 -8.52 26.66 -13.03
N PRO A 201 -9.35 25.82 -12.38
CA PRO A 201 -8.90 24.95 -11.29
C PRO A 201 -8.07 23.78 -11.82
N PRO A 202 -7.20 23.18 -11.00
CA PRO A 202 -6.42 22.03 -11.42
C PRO A 202 -7.22 20.73 -11.47
N TYR A 203 -8.39 20.68 -10.82
CA TYR A 203 -9.26 19.51 -10.84
C TYR A 203 -10.74 19.91 -10.94
N PHE A 204 -11.50 19.10 -11.68
CA PHE A 204 -12.96 19.00 -11.49
C PHE A 204 -13.33 17.62 -10.97
N LEU A 205 -14.19 17.59 -9.97
CA LEU A 205 -14.81 16.40 -9.41
C LEU A 205 -16.20 16.25 -10.02
N LEU A 206 -16.51 15.07 -10.54
CA LEU A 206 -17.81 14.79 -11.16
C LEU A 206 -18.53 13.69 -10.37
N LYS A 207 -19.81 13.90 -10.10
CA LYS A 207 -20.72 12.86 -9.59
C LYS A 207 -21.70 12.44 -10.67
N LEU A 208 -21.83 11.14 -10.88
CA LEU A 208 -22.71 10.58 -11.88
C LEU A 208 -24.03 10.12 -11.26
N ASP A 209 -25.06 10.05 -12.10
CA ASP A 209 -26.28 9.31 -11.78
C ASP A 209 -25.96 7.80 -11.81
N PRO A 210 -26.22 7.04 -10.72
CA PRO A 210 -25.90 5.62 -10.63
C PRO A 210 -26.52 4.72 -11.71
N ARG A 211 -27.49 5.23 -12.48
CA ARG A 211 -28.10 4.51 -13.60
C ARG A 211 -27.18 4.45 -14.83
N PHE A 212 -26.18 5.32 -14.93
CA PHE A 212 -25.25 5.35 -16.06
C PHE A 212 -23.97 4.61 -15.71
N ASP A 213 -23.39 3.96 -16.73
CA ASP A 213 -22.09 3.31 -16.62
C ASP A 213 -20.97 4.36 -16.61
N VAL A 214 -20.07 4.27 -15.63
CA VAL A 214 -19.01 5.27 -15.39
C VAL A 214 -18.02 5.32 -16.54
N ALA A 215 -17.62 4.15 -17.07
CA ALA A 215 -16.66 4.08 -18.17
C ALA A 215 -17.24 4.68 -19.46
N THR A 216 -18.51 4.37 -19.76
CA THR A 216 -19.21 4.93 -20.92
C THR A 216 -19.31 6.46 -20.85
N VAL A 217 -19.65 7.01 -19.68
CA VAL A 217 -19.74 8.47 -19.50
C VAL A 217 -18.37 9.14 -19.59
N ARG A 218 -17.33 8.53 -19.02
CA ARG A 218 -15.95 9.01 -19.17
C ARG A 218 -15.57 9.12 -20.65
N ASP A 219 -15.75 8.04 -21.41
CA ASP A 219 -15.36 8.00 -22.82
C ASP A 219 -16.16 9.02 -23.66
N GLN A 220 -17.44 9.26 -23.32
CA GLN A 220 -18.28 10.28 -23.96
C GLN A 220 -17.80 11.71 -23.69
N LEU A 221 -17.40 12.00 -22.44
CA LEU A 221 -16.89 13.31 -22.06
C LEU A 221 -15.52 13.56 -22.68
N GLU A 222 -14.62 12.58 -22.69
CA GLU A 222 -13.32 12.70 -23.37
C GLU A 222 -13.48 12.90 -24.88
N ALA A 223 -14.38 12.16 -25.53
CA ALA A 223 -14.65 12.36 -26.96
C ALA A 223 -15.26 13.73 -27.30
N ALA A 224 -15.89 14.39 -26.33
CA ALA A 224 -16.41 15.74 -26.49
C ALA A 224 -15.34 16.83 -26.36
N ASP A 225 -14.13 16.50 -25.86
CA ASP A 225 -12.99 17.41 -25.85
C ASP A 225 -12.22 17.36 -27.17
N THR A 226 -12.57 18.22 -28.11
CA THR A 226 -11.87 18.29 -29.40
C THR A 226 -10.46 18.90 -29.31
N ALA A 227 -10.06 19.40 -28.14
CA ALA A 227 -8.83 20.18 -27.97
C ALA A 227 -7.78 19.50 -27.07
N ASP A 228 -7.98 18.24 -26.68
CA ASP A 228 -7.12 17.48 -25.76
C ASP A 228 -6.68 18.32 -24.55
N SER A 229 -7.61 19.09 -23.99
CA SER A 229 -7.38 20.07 -22.96
C SER A 229 -7.41 19.46 -21.56
N TYR A 230 -8.07 18.32 -21.39
CA TYR A 230 -8.15 17.60 -20.11
C TYR A 230 -8.12 16.08 -20.31
N ALA A 231 -7.90 15.37 -19.20
CA ALA A 231 -8.06 13.92 -19.12
C ALA A 231 -9.07 13.57 -18.03
N ILE A 232 -9.80 12.47 -18.19
CA ILE A 232 -10.78 12.02 -17.20
C ILE A 232 -10.40 10.63 -16.71
N ALA A 233 -10.26 10.49 -15.40
CA ALA A 233 -9.95 9.21 -14.77
C ALA A 233 -10.93 8.90 -13.65
N THR A 234 -11.19 7.61 -13.44
CA THR A 234 -11.80 7.16 -12.19
C THR A 234 -10.82 7.33 -11.02
N PRO A 235 -11.29 7.41 -9.76
CA PRO A 235 -10.40 7.42 -8.59
C PRO A 235 -9.42 6.25 -8.57
N ASP A 236 -9.83 5.05 -8.99
CA ASP A 236 -8.99 3.86 -9.03
C ASP A 236 -7.89 3.96 -10.11
N GLU A 237 -8.25 4.43 -11.31
CA GLU A 237 -7.28 4.66 -12.39
C GLU A 237 -6.26 5.73 -12.01
N LEU A 238 -6.73 6.83 -11.42
CA LEU A 238 -5.89 7.94 -10.98
C LEU A 238 -4.95 7.50 -9.83
N THR A 239 -5.46 6.69 -8.90
CA THR A 239 -4.67 6.08 -7.81
C THR A 239 -3.58 5.17 -8.36
N TRP A 240 -3.93 4.27 -9.29
CA TRP A 240 -2.97 3.34 -9.88
C TRP A 240 -1.90 4.04 -10.72
N MET A 241 -2.30 5.02 -11.53
CA MET A 241 -1.39 5.85 -12.33
C MET A 241 -0.38 6.57 -11.43
N SER A 242 -0.87 7.20 -10.37
CA SER A 242 -0.03 7.93 -9.40
C SER A 242 0.90 7.00 -8.63
N ALA A 243 0.40 5.85 -8.19
CA ALA A 243 1.19 4.85 -7.50
C ALA A 243 2.33 4.34 -8.37
N ARG A 244 2.05 4.02 -9.64
CA ARG A 244 3.07 3.60 -10.60
C ARG A 244 4.12 4.68 -10.84
N PHE A 245 3.68 5.92 -11.07
CA PHE A 245 4.59 7.04 -11.28
C PHE A 245 5.54 7.22 -10.09
N TRP A 246 5.03 7.26 -8.87
CA TRP A 246 5.87 7.45 -7.69
C TRP A 246 6.73 6.22 -7.35
N LEU A 247 6.27 5.01 -7.65
CA LEU A 247 7.11 3.80 -7.54
C LEU A 247 8.34 3.86 -8.46
N GLU A 248 8.17 4.38 -9.67
CA GLU A 248 9.22 4.53 -10.67
C GLU A 248 10.12 5.76 -10.36
N GLU A 249 9.53 6.91 -10.05
CA GLU A 249 10.24 8.20 -9.91
C GLU A 249 10.99 8.35 -8.58
N SER A 250 10.39 7.95 -7.45
CA SER A 250 11.03 8.10 -6.13
C SER A 250 12.23 7.18 -5.91
N GLY A 251 12.42 6.19 -6.80
CA GLY A 251 13.34 5.08 -6.58
C GLY A 251 12.89 4.13 -5.44
N ALA A 252 11.77 4.39 -4.76
CA ALA A 252 11.25 3.51 -3.71
C ALA A 252 10.95 2.13 -4.29
N GLY A 253 10.33 2.03 -5.48
CA GLY A 253 10.07 0.75 -6.13
C GLY A 253 11.33 -0.08 -6.33
N THR A 254 12.42 0.55 -6.79
CA THR A 254 13.71 -0.10 -6.99
C THR A 254 14.36 -0.52 -5.66
N SER A 255 14.37 0.36 -4.65
CA SER A 255 14.96 0.07 -3.33
C SER A 255 14.20 -1.02 -2.57
N PHE A 256 12.86 -0.97 -2.58
CA PHE A 256 12.02 -2.02 -2.00
C PHE A 256 12.19 -3.33 -2.76
N GLY A 257 12.19 -3.29 -4.10
CA GLY A 257 12.40 -4.47 -4.94
C GLY A 257 13.75 -5.13 -4.67
N PHE A 258 14.83 -4.37 -4.57
CA PHE A 258 16.16 -4.91 -4.28
C PHE A 258 16.26 -5.48 -2.86
N SER A 259 15.67 -4.80 -1.87
CA SER A 259 15.62 -5.27 -0.48
C SER A 259 14.80 -6.56 -0.35
N MET A 260 13.69 -6.66 -1.08
CA MET A 260 12.85 -7.86 -1.15
C MET A 260 13.58 -9.01 -1.84
N LEU A 261 14.32 -8.73 -2.92
CA LEU A 261 15.16 -9.72 -3.60
C LEU A 261 16.27 -10.24 -2.68
N LEU A 262 16.93 -9.36 -1.93
CA LEU A 262 17.94 -9.76 -0.96
C LEU A 262 17.34 -10.62 0.16
N ALA A 263 16.20 -10.21 0.73
CA ALA A 263 15.49 -10.98 1.75
C ALA A 263 15.09 -12.37 1.23
N LEU A 264 14.65 -12.45 -0.03
CA LEU A 264 14.34 -13.71 -0.70
C LEU A 264 15.59 -14.60 -0.85
N LEU A 265 16.70 -14.07 -1.35
CA LEU A 265 17.93 -14.84 -1.53
C LEU A 265 18.45 -15.39 -0.21
N VAL A 266 18.45 -14.56 0.84
CA VAL A 266 18.83 -14.98 2.20
C VAL A 266 17.87 -16.05 2.71
N GLY A 267 16.56 -15.86 2.53
CA GLY A 267 15.54 -16.83 2.93
C GLY A 267 15.70 -18.19 2.28
N VAL A 268 15.87 -18.23 0.96
CA VAL A 268 16.12 -19.46 0.18
C VAL A 268 17.43 -20.11 0.61
N GLY A 269 18.49 -19.32 0.79
CA GLY A 269 19.81 -19.81 1.18
C GLY A 269 19.80 -20.46 2.55
N VAL A 270 19.29 -19.77 3.58
CA VAL A 270 19.26 -20.29 4.96
C VAL A 270 18.28 -21.46 5.09
N THR A 271 17.11 -21.39 4.44
CA THR A 271 16.14 -22.50 4.45
C THR A 271 16.70 -23.74 3.76
N GLY A 272 17.36 -23.56 2.60
CA GLY A 272 18.04 -24.64 1.89
C GLY A 272 19.17 -25.27 2.68
N GLN A 273 20.00 -24.46 3.35
CA GLN A 273 21.06 -24.95 4.24
C GLN A 273 20.48 -25.76 5.41
N THR A 274 19.39 -25.28 6.02
CA THR A 274 18.75 -25.94 7.16
C THR A 274 18.12 -27.27 6.76
N LEU A 275 17.38 -27.31 5.64
CA LEU A 275 16.79 -28.54 5.10
C LEU A 275 17.86 -29.56 4.70
N ARG A 276 18.94 -29.10 4.06
CA ARG A 276 20.07 -29.96 3.70
C ARG A 276 20.71 -30.59 4.94
N GLY A 277 20.87 -29.83 6.03
CA GLY A 277 21.34 -30.35 7.30
C GLY A 277 20.41 -31.43 7.87
N ALA A 278 19.10 -31.22 7.81
CA ALA A 278 18.11 -32.20 8.25
C ALA A 278 18.16 -33.49 7.41
N VAL A 279 18.25 -33.39 6.08
CA VAL A 279 18.34 -34.57 5.19
C VAL A 279 19.64 -35.35 5.40
N ILE A 280 20.77 -34.66 5.60
CA ILE A 280 22.06 -35.31 5.89
C ILE A 280 22.01 -36.06 7.23
N ALA A 281 21.30 -35.52 8.23
CA ALA A 281 21.18 -36.19 9.52
C ALA A 281 20.36 -37.49 9.45
N SER A 282 19.31 -37.52 8.63
CA SER A 282 18.49 -38.72 8.38
C SER A 282 19.04 -39.63 7.28
N LEU A 283 20.26 -39.38 6.81
CA LEU A 283 20.78 -40.02 5.60
C LEU A 283 21.06 -41.52 5.79
N LYS A 284 21.46 -41.94 7.00
CA LYS A 284 21.58 -43.36 7.36
C LYS A 284 20.24 -44.08 7.31
N GLU A 285 19.15 -43.41 7.69
CA GLU A 285 17.78 -43.96 7.66
C GLU A 285 17.25 -44.06 6.22
N TYR A 286 17.58 -43.07 5.38
CA TYR A 286 17.26 -43.14 3.95
C TYR A 286 18.08 -44.20 3.22
N ALA A 287 19.34 -44.42 3.61
CA ALA A 287 20.20 -45.46 3.06
C ALA A 287 19.68 -46.87 3.39
N THR A 288 19.21 -47.12 4.62
CA THR A 288 18.59 -48.41 4.99
C THR A 288 17.27 -48.65 4.26
N LEU A 289 16.42 -47.62 4.12
CA LEU A 289 15.19 -47.72 3.32
C LEU A 289 15.47 -48.03 1.85
N ARG A 290 16.51 -47.41 1.26
CA ARG A 290 16.94 -47.71 -0.11
C ARG A 290 17.49 -49.13 -0.24
N ALA A 291 18.21 -49.63 0.77
CA ALA A 291 18.67 -51.03 0.82
C ALA A 291 17.50 -52.03 0.92
N LEU A 292 16.37 -51.63 1.50
CA LEU A 292 15.11 -52.40 1.55
C LEU A 292 14.28 -52.31 0.25
N GLY A 293 14.78 -51.64 -0.80
CA GLY A 293 14.14 -51.58 -2.12
C GLY A 293 13.19 -50.41 -2.35
N VAL A 294 13.17 -49.41 -1.44
CA VAL A 294 12.33 -48.21 -1.62
C VAL A 294 12.82 -47.41 -2.83
N ARG A 295 11.89 -47.07 -3.73
CA ARG A 295 12.20 -46.31 -4.95
C ARG A 295 12.51 -44.85 -4.62
N VAL A 296 13.40 -44.26 -5.41
CA VAL A 296 13.79 -42.84 -5.27
C VAL A 296 12.60 -41.88 -5.39
N GLY A 297 11.58 -42.22 -6.18
CA GLY A 297 10.34 -41.44 -6.26
C GLY A 297 9.54 -41.41 -4.94
N GLN A 298 9.59 -42.48 -4.15
CA GLN A 298 8.93 -42.53 -2.83
C GLN A 298 9.68 -41.69 -1.80
N LEU A 299 11.03 -41.64 -1.87
CA LEU A 299 11.84 -40.73 -1.06
C LEU A 299 11.53 -39.26 -1.37
N ARG A 300 11.37 -38.92 -2.66
CA ARG A 300 10.93 -37.57 -3.09
C ARG A 300 9.57 -37.20 -2.49
N ALA A 301 8.61 -38.12 -2.50
CA ALA A 301 7.28 -37.88 -1.93
C ALA A 301 7.33 -37.61 -0.41
N ILE A 302 8.16 -38.35 0.33
CA ILE A 302 8.34 -38.15 1.78
C ILE A 302 8.92 -36.76 2.09
N VAL A 303 9.98 -36.35 1.38
CA VAL A 303 10.60 -35.03 1.60
C VAL A 303 9.67 -33.90 1.19
N LEU A 304 8.89 -34.09 0.12
CA LEU A 304 7.90 -33.10 -0.30
C LEU A 304 6.79 -32.96 0.74
N GLU A 305 6.34 -34.07 1.34
CA GLU A 305 5.39 -34.05 2.46
C GLU A 305 5.97 -33.33 3.68
N GLN A 306 7.23 -33.61 4.06
CA GLN A 306 7.92 -32.88 5.13
C GLN A 306 8.00 -31.38 4.85
N SER A 307 8.32 -31.00 3.61
CA SER A 307 8.42 -29.60 3.19
C SER A 307 7.08 -28.88 3.27
N LEU A 308 5.98 -29.56 2.93
CA LEU A 308 4.63 -29.02 3.07
C LEU A 308 4.24 -28.79 4.54
N TRP A 309 4.59 -29.71 5.44
CA TRP A 309 4.35 -29.51 6.88
C TRP A 309 5.17 -28.36 7.44
N VAL A 310 6.43 -28.22 7.02
CA VAL A 310 7.29 -27.09 7.38
C VAL A 310 6.72 -25.78 6.85
N ALA A 311 6.24 -25.76 5.60
CA ALA A 311 5.59 -24.59 5.01
C ALA A 311 4.31 -24.21 5.74
N LEU A 312 3.47 -25.19 6.10
CA LEU A 312 2.23 -24.94 6.84
C LEU A 312 2.53 -24.34 8.22
N ALA A 313 3.44 -24.94 8.98
CA ALA A 313 3.84 -24.43 10.29
C ALA A 313 4.52 -23.04 10.17
N GLY A 314 5.34 -22.84 9.14
CA GLY A 314 5.99 -21.57 8.84
C GLY A 314 4.98 -20.47 8.53
N ASN A 315 3.96 -20.75 7.73
CA ASN A 315 2.87 -19.82 7.44
C ASN A 315 2.06 -19.48 8.70
N VAL A 316 1.73 -20.47 9.53
CA VAL A 316 1.04 -20.23 10.80
C VAL A 316 1.86 -19.31 11.71
N ALA A 317 3.16 -19.57 11.85
CA ALA A 317 4.06 -18.73 12.64
C ALA A 317 4.19 -17.32 12.04
N MET A 318 4.34 -17.22 10.73
CA MET A 318 4.38 -15.95 10.00
C MET A 318 3.13 -15.11 10.27
N PHE A 319 1.93 -15.68 10.11
CA PHE A 319 0.68 -14.96 10.33
C PHE A 319 0.47 -14.58 11.80
N ALA A 320 0.88 -15.43 12.74
CA ALA A 320 0.83 -15.11 14.17
C ALA A 320 1.72 -13.89 14.50
N ILE A 321 2.95 -13.85 13.98
CA ILE A 321 3.86 -12.71 14.17
C ILE A 321 3.34 -11.47 13.42
N ALA A 322 2.84 -11.64 12.19
CA ALA A 322 2.27 -10.56 11.41
C ALA A 322 1.06 -9.91 12.12
N ALA A 323 0.19 -10.71 12.73
CA ALA A 323 -0.94 -10.20 13.51
C ALA A 323 -0.49 -9.37 14.72
N ALA A 324 0.55 -9.82 15.44
CA ALA A 324 1.15 -9.04 16.52
C ALA A 324 1.74 -7.71 16.02
N LEU A 325 2.45 -7.74 14.90
CA LEU A 325 2.99 -6.53 14.27
C LEU A 325 1.89 -5.58 13.76
N CYS A 326 0.75 -6.09 13.30
CA CYS A 326 -0.40 -5.27 12.94
C CYS A 326 -0.97 -4.52 14.15
N GLY A 327 -1.02 -5.16 15.31
CA GLY A 327 -1.42 -4.49 16.56
C GLY A 327 -0.48 -3.34 16.93
N VAL A 328 0.84 -3.55 16.77
CA VAL A 328 1.85 -2.50 16.97
C VAL A 328 1.72 -1.39 15.93
N ALA A 329 1.52 -1.74 14.66
CA ALA A 329 1.36 -0.78 13.57
C ALA A 329 0.12 0.11 13.79
N TRP A 330 -0.98 -0.48 14.26
CA TRP A 330 -2.19 0.26 14.61
C TRP A 330 -1.96 1.24 15.76
N PHE A 331 -1.19 0.84 16.78
CA PHE A 331 -0.86 1.72 17.92
C PHE A 331 0.09 2.87 17.54
N LEU A 332 0.94 2.69 16.53
CA LEU A 332 1.91 3.67 16.06
C LEU A 332 1.44 4.47 14.83
N ASP A 333 0.18 4.27 14.41
CA ASP A 333 -0.40 4.84 13.19
C ASP A 333 0.46 4.62 11.93
N ILE A 334 1.09 3.44 11.84
CA ILE A 334 1.90 3.04 10.69
C ILE A 334 0.94 2.50 9.62
N PRO A 335 0.98 3.04 8.38
CA PRO A 335 0.13 2.57 7.30
C PRO A 335 0.61 1.20 6.81
N LEU A 336 0.09 0.14 7.43
CA LEU A 336 0.38 -1.25 7.11
C LEU A 336 -0.89 -1.92 6.56
N VAL A 337 -0.91 -2.19 5.25
CA VAL A 337 -2.06 -2.83 4.59
C VAL A 337 -1.86 -4.34 4.54
N MET A 338 -2.71 -5.09 5.24
CA MET A 338 -2.75 -6.56 5.17
C MET A 338 -3.99 -7.03 4.42
N SER A 339 -3.87 -7.12 3.09
CA SER A 339 -4.94 -7.64 2.25
C SER A 339 -4.92 -9.18 2.19
N LEU A 340 -6.10 -9.79 2.01
CA LEU A 340 -6.21 -11.25 1.93
C LEU A 340 -5.45 -11.83 0.73
N TRP A 341 -5.42 -11.12 -0.40
CA TRP A 341 -4.68 -11.53 -1.58
C TRP A 341 -3.17 -11.52 -1.33
N LEU A 342 -2.66 -10.53 -0.60
CA LEU A 342 -1.24 -10.43 -0.28
C LEU A 342 -0.83 -11.61 0.62
N CYS A 343 -1.61 -11.88 1.66
CA CYS A 343 -1.42 -13.05 2.52
C CYS A 343 -1.41 -14.36 1.72
N ALA A 344 -2.34 -14.52 0.75
CA ALA A 344 -2.41 -15.72 -0.09
C ALA A 344 -1.18 -15.85 -1.01
N VAL A 345 -0.77 -14.77 -1.66
CA VAL A 345 0.41 -14.75 -2.55
C VAL A 345 1.69 -15.04 -1.76
N THR A 346 1.89 -14.39 -0.61
CA THR A 346 3.05 -14.66 0.24
C THR A 346 3.06 -16.10 0.74
N SER A 347 1.91 -16.63 1.17
CA SER A 347 1.80 -18.03 1.61
C SER A 347 2.13 -19.04 0.51
N LEU A 348 1.63 -18.79 -0.71
CA LEU A 348 1.97 -19.60 -1.88
C LEU A 348 3.48 -19.56 -2.16
N PHE A 349 4.07 -18.37 -2.10
CA PHE A 349 5.47 -18.15 -2.36
C PHE A 349 6.39 -18.83 -1.33
N VAL A 350 6.06 -18.68 -0.04
CA VAL A 350 6.72 -19.36 1.08
C VAL A 350 6.65 -20.89 0.92
N THR A 351 5.48 -21.40 0.53
CA THR A 351 5.29 -22.83 0.29
C THR A 351 6.11 -23.32 -0.90
N ALA A 352 6.17 -22.54 -1.99
CA ALA A 352 6.99 -22.85 -3.15
C ALA A 352 8.48 -22.92 -2.80
N ILE A 353 8.98 -21.96 -2.01
CA ILE A 353 10.37 -21.96 -1.52
C ILE A 353 10.66 -23.22 -0.71
N ALA A 354 9.79 -23.58 0.24
CA ALA A 354 9.97 -24.79 1.05
C ALA A 354 10.05 -26.06 0.18
N CYS A 355 9.15 -26.21 -0.79
CA CYS A 355 9.15 -27.34 -1.72
C CYS A 355 10.41 -27.38 -2.59
N VAL A 356 10.84 -26.24 -3.14
CA VAL A 356 12.06 -26.15 -3.97
C VAL A 356 13.30 -26.45 -3.13
N SER A 357 13.42 -25.87 -1.93
CA SER A 357 14.53 -26.17 -1.01
C SER A 357 14.54 -27.63 -0.58
N GLY A 358 13.38 -28.24 -0.34
CA GLY A 358 13.26 -29.68 -0.07
C GLY A 358 13.74 -30.54 -1.23
N LEU A 359 13.33 -30.23 -2.46
CA LEU A 359 13.79 -30.93 -3.66
C LEU A 359 15.29 -30.74 -3.92
N LEU A 360 15.82 -29.53 -3.71
CA LEU A 360 17.25 -29.25 -3.83
C LEU A 360 18.07 -30.00 -2.78
N SER A 361 17.55 -30.19 -1.56
CA SER A 361 18.24 -30.97 -0.53
C SER A 361 18.46 -32.43 -0.95
N LEU A 362 17.56 -33.00 -1.76
CA LEU A 362 17.70 -34.35 -2.31
C LEU A 362 18.81 -34.45 -3.36
N SER A 363 19.15 -33.36 -4.07
CA SER A 363 20.24 -33.34 -5.07
C SER A 363 21.59 -33.81 -4.49
N VAL A 364 21.77 -33.61 -3.18
CA VAL A 364 22.96 -34.00 -2.41
C VAL A 364 23.03 -35.52 -2.26
N LEU A 365 21.88 -36.17 -2.07
CA LEU A 365 21.74 -37.63 -1.98
C LEU A 365 22.10 -38.33 -3.31
N TYR A 366 21.96 -37.62 -4.43
CA TYR A 366 22.35 -38.14 -5.75
C TYR A 366 23.85 -38.01 -6.04
N ARG A 367 24.54 -37.07 -5.38
CA ARG A 367 25.99 -36.85 -5.56
C ARG A 367 26.86 -37.61 -4.56
N SER A 368 26.27 -38.19 -3.51
CA SER A 368 27.01 -39.03 -2.56
C SER A 368 26.99 -40.47 -3.05
N GLU A 369 28.16 -41.00 -3.42
CA GLU A 369 28.31 -42.41 -3.77
C GLU A 369 27.99 -43.29 -2.53
N PRO A 370 27.31 -44.44 -2.70
CA PRO A 370 26.91 -45.29 -1.59
C PRO A 370 28.08 -45.80 -0.73
N ALA A 371 29.32 -45.74 -1.24
CA ALA A 371 30.53 -46.11 -0.50
C ALA A 371 30.95 -45.09 0.57
N ASP A 372 30.61 -43.80 0.42
CA ASP A 372 30.93 -42.75 1.41
C ASP A 372 29.95 -42.72 2.59
N LEU A 373 28.82 -43.42 2.48
CA LEU A 373 27.73 -43.38 3.46
C LEU A 373 27.87 -44.39 4.62
N LEU A 374 28.86 -45.28 4.54
CA LEU A 374 29.12 -46.32 5.54
C LEU A 374 30.42 -46.11 6.34
N ARG A 375 31.13 -44.99 6.13
CA ARG A 375 32.29 -44.60 6.95
C ARG A 375 31.91 -43.68 8.11
#